data_AF-A0A9X2S1Q3-F1
#
_entry.id   AF-A0A9X2S1Q3-F1
#
_cell.length_a   1.000
_cell.length_b   1.000
_cell.length_c   1.000
_cell.angle_alpha   90.00
_cell.angle_beta   90.00
_cell.angle_gamma   90.00
#
_symmetry.space_group_name_H-M   'P 1'
#
loop_
_entity.id
_entity.type
_entity.pdbx_description
1 polymer ?
#
loop_
_entity_poly.entity_id
_entity_poly.type
_entity_poly.pdbx_seq_one_letter_code
_entity_poly.pdbx_strand_id
1 'polypeptide(L)'
;IRSLGLRQSTGRTGSCYDNAAAESFWAVLKEEIGTRVWPDRATARAEVFTFIETFYNRRRLRKHPVFGYITPHETHQRLRNAPGHPCRSG
;
A
#
# COMPACT_ATOMS: atom_id res chain seq x y z
N ILE A 1 -18.79 -9.35 0.13
CA ILE A 1 -18.24 -8.37 1.12
C ILE A 1 -18.91 -8.55 2.49
N ARG A 2 -20.24 -8.38 2.60
CA ARG A 2 -20.97 -8.61 3.86
C ARG A 2 -20.86 -10.06 4.40
N SER A 3 -20.83 -11.05 3.51
CA SER A 3 -20.63 -12.47 3.84
C SER A 3 -19.23 -12.83 4.34
N LEU A 4 -18.25 -11.93 4.21
CA LEU A 4 -16.88 -12.12 4.70
C LEU A 4 -16.63 -11.42 6.05
N GLY A 5 -17.67 -10.84 6.68
CA GLY A 5 -17.51 -10.02 7.89
C GLY A 5 -16.77 -8.69 7.65
N LEU A 6 -16.45 -8.35 6.40
CA LEU A 6 -15.72 -7.14 6.05
C LEU A 6 -16.70 -5.96 5.93
N ARG A 7 -16.53 -4.95 6.79
CA ARG A 7 -17.26 -3.69 6.69
C ARG A 7 -16.68 -2.86 5.55
N GLN A 8 -17.44 -2.68 4.47
CA GLN A 8 -17.06 -1.73 3.42
C GLN A 8 -17.02 -0.33 4.01
N SER A 9 -15.82 0.22 4.16
CA SER A 9 -15.63 1.60 4.62
C SER A 9 -15.71 2.53 3.41
N THR A 10 -16.93 2.90 3.02
CA THR A 10 -17.10 4.16 2.30
C THR A 10 -17.03 5.24 3.36
N GLY A 11 -15.86 5.87 3.52
CA GLY A 11 -15.67 6.97 4.46
C GLY A 11 -16.81 7.99 4.34
N ARG A 12 -17.14 8.70 5.43
CA ARG A 12 -18.11 9.80 5.40
C ARG A 12 -17.71 10.76 4.26
N THR A 13 -18.65 11.24 3.45
CA THR A 13 -18.37 12.24 2.41
C THR A 13 -17.55 13.38 3.02
N GLY A 14 -16.27 13.51 2.63
CA GLY A 14 -15.32 14.49 3.19
C GLY A 14 -14.21 13.95 4.12
N SER A 15 -14.17 12.67 4.47
CA SER A 15 -13.02 12.06 5.18
C SER A 15 -11.92 11.67 4.18
N CYS A 16 -11.11 12.64 3.76
CA CYS A 16 -10.01 12.44 2.81
C CYS A 16 -8.90 11.51 3.33
N TYR A 17 -8.83 11.30 4.64
CA TYR A 17 -7.76 10.50 5.27
C TYR A 17 -7.86 9.01 4.96
N ASP A 18 -9.07 8.45 4.81
CA ASP A 18 -9.25 7.01 4.56
C ASP A 18 -8.79 6.60 3.15
N ASN A 19 -8.91 7.50 2.16
CA ASN A 19 -8.51 7.22 0.78
C ASN A 19 -7.09 7.72 0.44
N ALA A 20 -6.50 8.60 1.25
CA ALA A 20 -5.21 9.24 0.96
C ALA A 20 -4.08 8.23 0.67
N ALA A 21 -4.07 7.08 1.35
CA ALA A 21 -3.09 6.03 1.10
C ALA A 21 -3.25 5.38 -0.28
N ALA A 22 -4.49 5.10 -0.69
CA ALA A 22 -4.79 4.54 -2.00
C ALA A 22 -4.53 5.58 -3.12
N GLU A 23 -4.94 6.83 -2.94
CA GLU A 23 -4.68 7.92 -3.88
C GLU A 23 -3.17 8.13 -4.10
N SER A 24 -2.39 8.14 -3.02
CA SER A 24 -0.93 8.25 -3.10
C SER A 24 -0.29 7.08 -3.84
N PHE A 25 -0.80 5.85 -3.65
CA PHE A 25 -0.35 4.69 -4.42
C PHE A 25 -0.67 4.84 -5.91
N TRP A 26 -1.91 5.21 -6.24
CA TRP A 26 -2.34 5.34 -7.64
C TRP A 26 -1.63 6.45 -8.39
N ALA A 27 -1.30 7.57 -7.73
CA ALA A 27 -0.50 8.64 -8.32
C ALA A 27 0.87 8.11 -8.75
N VAL A 28 1.58 7.44 -7.84
CA VAL A 28 2.92 6.90 -8.08
C VAL A 28 2.92 5.79 -9.14
N LEU A 29 1.94 4.89 -9.12
CA LEU A 29 1.83 3.85 -10.14
C LEU A 29 1.66 4.45 -11.54
N LYS A 30 0.83 5.48 -11.66
CA LYS A 30 0.56 6.14 -12.93
C LYS A 30 1.77 6.91 -13.45
N GLU A 31 2.50 7.57 -12.56
CA GLU A 31 3.73 8.29 -12.88
C GLU A 31 4.83 7.36 -13.41
N GLU A 32 5.04 6.23 -12.73
CA GLU A 32 6.18 5.34 -13.03
C GLU A 32 5.93 4.39 -14.21
N ILE A 33 4.73 3.81 -14.29
CA ILE A 33 4.40 2.78 -15.30
C ILE A 33 3.06 3.01 -16.00
N GLY A 34 2.31 4.06 -15.66
CA GLY A 34 0.95 4.27 -16.16
C GLY A 34 0.85 4.65 -17.64
N THR A 35 1.95 5.10 -18.26
CA THR A 35 2.01 5.44 -19.69
C THR A 35 2.45 4.26 -20.56
N ARG A 36 2.80 3.12 -19.96
CA ARG A 36 3.20 1.93 -20.70
C ARG A 36 2.02 1.32 -21.43
N VAL A 37 2.28 0.85 -22.65
CA VAL A 37 1.33 0.05 -23.43
C VAL A 37 1.76 -1.41 -23.29
N TRP A 38 0.89 -2.23 -22.73
CA TRP A 38 1.12 -3.67 -22.62
C TRP A 38 0.43 -4.42 -23.76
N PRO A 39 1.05 -5.51 -24.27
CA PRO A 39 0.46 -6.32 -25.33
C PRO A 39 -0.81 -7.05 -24.87
N ASP A 40 -0.89 -7.41 -23.60
CA ASP A 40 -2.01 -8.13 -23.01
C ASP A 40 -2.16 -7.86 -21.50
N ARG A 41 -3.30 -8.30 -20.94
CA ARG A 41 -3.63 -8.08 -19.52
C ARG A 41 -2.76 -8.88 -18.56
N ALA A 42 -2.27 -10.05 -18.94
CA ALA A 42 -1.42 -10.87 -18.07
C ALA A 42 -0.05 -10.20 -17.88
N THR A 43 0.54 -9.68 -18.96
CA THR A 43 1.77 -8.90 -18.91
C THR A 43 1.63 -7.66 -18.03
N ALA A 44 0.56 -6.88 -18.21
CA ALA A 44 0.27 -5.73 -17.35
C ALA A 44 0.16 -6.12 -15.86
N ARG A 45 -0.53 -7.23 -15.54
CA ARG A 45 -0.65 -7.71 -14.16
C ARG A 45 0.69 -8.12 -13.56
N ALA A 46 1.53 -8.82 -14.33
CA ALA A 46 2.85 -9.24 -13.88
C ALA A 46 3.77 -8.04 -13.61
N GLU A 47 3.74 -7.03 -14.47
CA GLU A 47 4.51 -5.80 -14.27
C GLU A 47 4.01 -4.98 -13.07
N VAL A 48 2.68 -4.81 -12.93
CA VAL A 48 2.10 -4.13 -11.76
C VAL A 48 2.45 -4.87 -10.47
N PHE A 49 2.37 -6.20 -10.46
CA PHE A 49 2.79 -7.01 -9.31
C PHE A 49 4.28 -6.81 -8.99
N THR A 50 5.13 -6.86 -10.00
CA THR A 50 6.57 -6.64 -9.85
C THR A 50 6.86 -5.24 -9.31
N PHE A 51 6.17 -4.22 -9.83
CA PHE A 51 6.26 -2.85 -9.34
C PHE A 51 5.89 -2.75 -7.86
N ILE A 52 4.78 -3.35 -7.45
CA ILE A 52 4.33 -3.35 -6.06
C ILE A 52 5.37 -4.01 -5.15
N GLU A 53 5.81 -5.22 -5.49
CA GLU A 53 6.64 -6.04 -4.61
C GLU A 53 8.10 -5.58 -4.54
N THR A 54 8.67 -5.14 -5.66
CA THR A 54 10.10 -4.86 -5.76
C THR A 54 10.42 -3.38 -5.58
N PHE A 55 9.58 -2.49 -6.10
CA PHE A 55 9.82 -1.05 -6.05
C PHE A 55 9.00 -0.40 -4.93
N TYR A 56 7.68 -0.43 -5.02
CA TYR A 56 6.81 0.32 -4.11
C TYR A 56 6.98 -0.12 -2.66
N ASN A 57 6.89 -1.42 -2.38
CA ASN A 57 6.97 -1.92 -1.00
C ASN A 57 8.38 -1.88 -0.43
N ARG A 58 9.41 -2.20 -1.24
CA ARG A 58 10.76 -2.49 -0.75
C ARG A 58 11.81 -1.40 -0.99
N ARG A 59 11.59 -0.48 -1.94
CA ARG A 59 12.60 0.52 -2.32
C ARG A 59 12.11 1.95 -2.16
N ARG A 60 10.80 2.20 -2.35
CA ARG A 60 10.25 3.56 -2.24
C ARG A 60 10.23 4.04 -0.80
N LEU A 61 11.03 5.07 -0.50
CA LEU A 61 10.99 5.76 0.79
C LEU A 61 9.78 6.70 0.86
N ARG A 62 9.09 6.69 2.00
CA ARG A 62 8.03 7.66 2.32
C ARG A 62 8.24 8.23 3.71
N LYS A 63 7.86 9.49 3.91
CA LYS A 63 7.89 10.10 5.24
C LYS A 63 6.81 9.46 6.12
N HIS A 64 7.22 8.80 7.19
CA HIS A 64 6.38 8.26 8.23
C HIS A 64 6.45 9.19 9.46
N PRO A 65 5.31 9.56 10.07
CA PRO A 65 5.27 10.55 11.15
C PRO A 65 6.14 10.16 12.36
N VAL A 66 6.26 8.86 12.64
CA VAL A 66 6.99 8.34 13.81
C VAL A 66 8.40 7.86 13.47
N PHE A 67 8.64 7.40 12.23
CA PHE A 67 9.86 6.66 11.88
C PHE A 67 10.76 7.39 10.89
N GLY A 68 10.41 8.62 10.50
CA GLY A 68 11.15 9.36 9.47
C GLY A 68 10.92 8.76 8.08
N TYR A 69 11.91 8.83 7.20
CA TYR A 69 11.81 8.26 5.85
C TYR A 69 12.08 6.76 5.88
N ILE A 70 11.08 5.98 5.50
CA ILE A 70 11.14 4.52 5.56
C ILE A 70 10.26 3.90 4.47
N THR A 71 10.55 2.67 4.05
CA THR A 71 9.75 1.97 3.05
C THR A 71 8.41 1.47 3.64
N PRO A 72 7.39 1.22 2.80
CA PRO A 72 6.16 0.56 3.25
C PRO A 72 6.42 -0.79 3.92
N HIS A 73 7.35 -1.59 3.39
CA HIS A 73 7.71 -2.89 3.96
C HIS A 73 8.28 -2.76 5.38
N GLU A 74 9.25 -1.87 5.56
CA GLU A 74 9.84 -1.62 6.87
C GLU A 74 8.82 -1.01 7.86
N THR A 75 7.90 -0.14 7.39
CA THR A 75 6.79 0.34 8.21
C THR A 75 6.00 -0.84 8.76
N HIS A 76 5.60 -1.77 7.90
CA HIS A 76 4.84 -2.96 8.29
C HIS A 76 5.61 -3.86 9.26
N GLN A 77 6.92 -4.07 9.01
CA GLN A 77 7.78 -4.83 9.93
C GLN A 77 7.87 -4.19 11.31
N ARG A 78 8.05 -2.86 11.39
CA ARG A 78 8.14 -2.12 12.65
C ARG A 78 6.83 -2.13 13.42
N LEU A 79 5.70 -1.94 12.74
CA LEU A 79 4.38 -2.02 13.38
C LEU A 79 4.10 -3.42 13.92
N ARG A 80 4.43 -4.48 13.17
CA ARG A 80 4.31 -5.87 13.64
C ARG A 80 5.21 -6.17 14.85
N ASN A 81 6.35 -5.50 14.92
CA ASN A 81 7.33 -5.69 15.99
C ASN A 81 7.12 -4.75 17.19
N ALA A 82 6.17 -3.81 17.12
CA ALA A 82 5.92 -2.85 18.18
C ALA A 82 5.36 -3.55 19.45
N PRO A 83 5.82 -3.14 20.65
CA PRO A 83 5.28 -3.67 21.90
C PRO A 83 3.78 -3.33 22.02
N GLY A 84 2.94 -4.36 22.23
CA GLY A 84 1.47 -4.25 22.27
C GLY A 84 0.74 -4.85 21.07
N HIS A 85 1.44 -5.37 20.06
CA HIS A 85 0.79 -6.13 18.98
C HIS A 85 0.30 -7.49 19.49
N PRO A 86 -0.96 -7.91 19.23
CA PRO A 86 -1.55 -9.14 19.79
C PRO A 86 -0.82 -10.44 19.46
N CYS A 87 0.20 -10.41 18.59
CA CYS A 87 0.95 -11.60 18.19
C CYS A 87 2.22 -11.87 19.04
N ARG A 88 2.48 -11.06 20.07
CA ARG A 88 3.67 -11.21 20.97
C ARG A 88 3.32 -11.66 22.40
N SER A 89 2.09 -12.14 22.64
CA SER A 89 1.77 -12.90 23.85
C SER A 89 2.01 -14.38 23.56
N GLY A 90 3.28 -14.78 23.66
CA GLY A 90 3.72 -16.17 23.72
C GLY A 90 4.52 -16.36 24.99
#